data_AF-A0A2P9GW28-F1
#
_entry.id   AF-A0A2P9GW28-F1
#
_cell.length_a   1.000
_cell.length_b   1.000
_cell.length_c   1.000
_cell.angle_alpha   90.00
_cell.angle_beta   90.00
_cell.angle_gamma   90.00
#
_symmetry.space_group_name_H-M   'P 1'
#
loop_
_entity.id
_entity.type
_entity.pdbx_description
1 polymer ?
#
loop_
_entity_poly.entity_id
_entity_poly.type
_entity_poly.pdbx_seq_one_letter_code
_entity_poly.pdbx_strand_id
1 'polypeptide(L)'
;MNTNSEYIAKMDAQLKKWDADVDELRAQGKQINADARATYFGRIKELRASRDAAQKTFQAVRCASEVAGAQMQAGMEGPGTR
;
A
#
# COMPACT_ATOMS: atom_id res chain seq x y z
N MET A 1 22.59 0.89 -1.87
CA MET A 1 21.27 0.58 -2.44
C MET A 1 20.41 0.05 -1.31
N ASN A 2 19.39 0.83 -0.91
CA ASN A 2 18.59 0.54 0.28
C ASN A 2 17.50 -0.48 -0.11
N THR A 3 17.64 -1.73 0.30
CA THR A 3 16.72 -2.86 0.01
C THR A 3 15.25 -2.54 0.31
N ASN A 4 15.02 -1.62 1.25
CA ASN A 4 13.69 -1.09 1.55
C ASN A 4 13.03 -0.40 0.34
N SER A 5 13.75 0.39 -0.45
CA SER A 5 13.16 1.19 -1.54
C SER A 5 12.62 0.32 -2.69
N GLU A 6 13.35 -0.73 -3.06
CA GLU A 6 12.89 -1.67 -4.09
C GLU A 6 11.71 -2.52 -3.62
N TYR A 7 11.74 -2.94 -2.34
CA TYR A 7 10.61 -3.63 -1.72
C TYR A 7 9.36 -2.74 -1.69
N ILE A 8 9.55 -1.46 -1.40
CA ILE A 8 8.53 -0.40 -1.47
C ILE A 8 7.94 -0.23 -2.85
N ALA A 9 8.78 -0.08 -3.86
CA ALA A 9 8.30 0.06 -5.23
C ALA A 9 7.53 -1.19 -5.68
N LYS A 10 8.01 -2.39 -5.32
CA LYS A 10 7.33 -3.66 -5.65
C LYS A 10 5.98 -3.81 -4.97
N MET A 11 5.85 -3.41 -3.70
CA MET A 11 4.57 -3.46 -3.00
C MET A 11 3.58 -2.43 -3.54
N ASP A 12 4.04 -1.21 -3.83
CA ASP A 12 3.17 -0.18 -4.41
C ASP A 12 2.64 -0.59 -5.80
N ALA A 13 3.48 -1.23 -6.62
CA ALA A 13 3.07 -1.79 -7.91
C ALA A 13 2.03 -2.91 -7.75
N GLN A 14 2.19 -3.80 -6.75
CA GLN A 14 1.23 -4.87 -6.47
C GLN A 14 -0.10 -4.33 -5.96
N LEU A 15 -0.08 -3.32 -5.07
CA LEU A 15 -1.29 -2.65 -4.60
C LEU A 15 -2.04 -1.96 -5.74
N LYS A 16 -1.34 -1.29 -6.66
CA LYS A 16 -1.92 -0.69 -7.86
C LYS A 16 -2.55 -1.72 -8.79
N LYS A 17 -1.87 -2.85 -9.01
CA LYS A 17 -2.43 -3.96 -9.81
C LYS A 17 -3.70 -4.50 -9.16
N TRP A 18 -3.65 -4.77 -7.86
CA TRP A 18 -4.80 -5.29 -7.15
C TRP A 18 -5.99 -4.32 -7.17
N ASP A 19 -5.74 -3.00 -7.11
CA ASP A 19 -6.76 -1.98 -7.30
C ASP A 19 -7.48 -2.09 -8.65
N ALA A 20 -6.70 -2.27 -9.72
CA ALA A 20 -7.24 -2.46 -11.07
C ALA A 20 -8.08 -3.74 -11.14
N ASP A 21 -7.60 -4.84 -10.55
CA ASP A 21 -8.33 -6.11 -10.50
C ASP A 21 -9.66 -5.95 -9.71
N VAL A 22 -9.65 -5.21 -8.59
CA VAL A 22 -10.86 -4.94 -7.78
C VAL A 22 -11.85 -4.05 -8.52
N ASP A 23 -11.39 -3.05 -9.27
CA ASP A 23 -12.25 -2.21 -10.09
C ASP A 23 -12.82 -2.96 -11.30
N GLU A 24 -12.05 -3.88 -11.88
CA GLU A 24 -12.54 -4.77 -12.93
C GLU A 24 -13.64 -5.69 -12.39
N LEU A 25 -13.39 -6.36 -11.26
CA LEU A 25 -14.40 -7.16 -10.56
C LEU A 25 -15.65 -6.29 -10.29
N ARG A 26 -15.49 -5.07 -9.80
CA ARG A 26 -16.62 -4.16 -9.57
C ARG A 26 -17.41 -3.88 -10.85
N ALA A 27 -16.74 -3.69 -11.98
CA ALA A 27 -17.39 -3.49 -13.26
C ALA A 27 -18.19 -4.73 -13.70
N GLN A 28 -17.60 -5.92 -13.56
CA GLN A 28 -18.28 -7.21 -13.82
C GLN A 28 -19.50 -7.38 -12.91
N GLY A 29 -19.39 -7.00 -11.64
CA GLY A 29 -20.49 -7.02 -10.66
C GLY A 29 -21.70 -6.17 -11.03
N LYS A 30 -21.51 -5.14 -11.85
CA LYS A 30 -22.65 -4.33 -12.37
C LYS A 30 -23.49 -5.12 -13.37
N GLN A 31 -22.99 -6.19 -13.98
CA GLN A 31 -23.76 -7.03 -14.90
C GLN A 31 -24.47 -8.19 -14.20
N ILE A 32 -24.21 -8.41 -12.90
CA ILE A 32 -24.82 -9.48 -12.10
C ILE A 32 -26.22 -9.06 -11.62
N ASN A 33 -27.12 -10.06 -11.53
CA ASN A 33 -28.47 -9.94 -10.96
C ASN A 33 -28.49 -9.28 -9.57
N ALA A 34 -29.54 -8.51 -9.28
CA ALA A 34 -29.65 -7.67 -8.08
C ALA A 34 -29.47 -8.45 -6.76
N ASP A 35 -29.98 -9.67 -6.66
CA ASP A 35 -29.85 -10.51 -5.45
C ASP A 35 -28.40 -10.92 -5.18
N ALA A 36 -27.66 -11.32 -6.21
CA ALA A 36 -26.25 -11.68 -6.08
C ALA A 36 -25.33 -10.44 -6.02
N ARG A 37 -25.82 -9.29 -6.48
CA ARG A 37 -25.08 -8.03 -6.51
C ARG A 37 -24.71 -7.56 -5.10
N ALA A 38 -25.62 -7.61 -4.13
CA ALA A 38 -25.33 -7.14 -2.77
C ALA A 38 -24.16 -7.91 -2.13
N THR A 39 -24.20 -9.24 -2.20
CA THR A 39 -23.13 -10.12 -1.70
C THR A 39 -21.82 -9.88 -2.45
N TYR A 40 -21.87 -9.77 -3.77
CA TYR A 40 -20.70 -9.55 -4.61
C TYR A 40 -20.00 -8.21 -4.30
N PHE A 41 -20.77 -7.12 -4.24
CA PHE A 41 -20.25 -5.80 -3.86
C PHE A 41 -19.77 -5.76 -2.40
N GLY A 42 -20.37 -6.56 -1.51
CA GLY A 42 -19.89 -6.76 -0.14
C GLY A 42 -18.47 -7.31 -0.12
N ARG A 43 -18.20 -8.40 -0.86
CA ARG A 43 -16.86 -8.99 -0.98
C ARG A 43 -15.84 -8.02 -1.58
N ILE A 44 -16.24 -7.26 -2.58
CA ILE A 44 -15.39 -6.21 -3.18
C ILE A 44 -15.05 -5.11 -2.16
N LYS A 45 -16.00 -4.71 -1.32
CA LYS A 45 -15.73 -3.74 -0.24
C LYS A 45 -14.73 -4.30 0.78
N GLU A 46 -14.88 -5.57 1.19
CA GLU A 46 -13.95 -6.24 2.10
C GLU A 46 -12.53 -6.30 1.51
N LEU A 47 -12.40 -6.69 0.23
CA LEU A 47 -11.13 -6.69 -0.49
C LEU A 47 -10.49 -5.30 -0.49
N ARG A 48 -11.26 -4.27 -0.83
CA ARG A 48 -10.75 -2.89 -0.85
C ARG A 48 -10.33 -2.38 0.54
N ALA A 49 -11.08 -2.72 1.58
CA ALA A 49 -10.72 -2.37 2.95
C ALA A 49 -9.40 -3.03 3.39
N SER A 50 -9.19 -4.29 3.01
CA SER A 50 -7.93 -5.00 3.25
C SER A 50 -6.75 -4.35 2.50
N ARG A 51 -6.97 -3.89 1.26
CA ARG A 51 -5.99 -3.08 0.50
C ARG A 51 -5.60 -1.83 1.23
N ASP A 52 -6.58 -1.04 1.62
CA ASP A 52 -6.32 0.26 2.25
C ASP A 52 -5.59 0.08 3.59
N ALA A 53 -5.90 -0.99 4.34
CA ALA A 53 -5.19 -1.35 5.57
C ALA A 53 -3.73 -1.76 5.30
N ALA A 54 -3.49 -2.59 4.28
CA ALA A 54 -2.14 -2.99 3.88
C ALA A 54 -1.32 -1.76 3.41
N GLN A 55 -1.91 -0.89 2.60
CA GLN A 55 -1.27 0.33 2.12
C GLN A 55 -0.92 1.31 3.26
N LYS A 56 -1.81 1.49 4.24
CA LYS A 56 -1.53 2.32 5.43
C LYS A 56 -0.37 1.77 6.24
N THR A 57 -0.39 0.47 6.53
CA THR A 57 0.72 -0.21 7.23
C THR A 57 2.02 -0.03 6.46
N PHE A 58 1.96 -0.16 5.14
CA PHE A 58 3.11 0.00 4.27
C PHE A 58 3.70 1.42 4.32
N GLN A 59 2.85 2.44 4.23
CA GLN A 59 3.26 3.84 4.36
C GLN A 59 3.84 4.16 5.74
N ALA A 60 3.29 3.58 6.81
CA ALA A 60 3.83 3.78 8.15
C ALA A 60 5.26 3.22 8.27
N VAL A 61 5.51 2.01 7.74
CA VAL A 61 6.84 1.40 7.70
C VAL A 61 7.81 2.24 6.87
N ARG A 62 7.35 2.79 5.73
CA ARG A 62 8.15 3.72 4.91
C ARG A 62 8.59 4.94 5.69
N CYS A 63 7.64 5.68 6.26
CA CYS A 63 7.92 6.90 7.02
C CYS A 63 8.86 6.61 8.20
N ALA A 64 8.61 5.53 8.95
CA ALA A 64 9.48 5.16 10.07
C ALA A 64 10.92 4.87 9.61
N SER A 65 11.09 4.21 8.45
CA SER A 65 12.39 3.92 7.87
C SER A 65 13.10 5.18 7.37
N GLU A 66 12.37 6.11 6.74
CA GLU A 66 12.90 7.39 6.26
C GLU A 66 13.34 8.30 7.42
N VAL A 67 12.53 8.37 8.49
CA VAL A 67 12.86 9.13 9.70
C VAL A 67 14.09 8.54 10.41
N ALA A 68 14.14 7.22 10.59
CA ALA A 68 15.29 6.56 11.21
C ALA A 68 16.58 6.78 10.39
N GLY A 69 16.49 6.71 9.06
CA GLY A 69 17.61 7.01 8.17
C GLY A 69 18.08 8.45 8.29
N ALA A 70 17.16 9.42 8.31
CA ALA A 70 17.48 10.83 8.47
C ALA A 70 18.14 11.14 9.83
N GLN A 71 17.68 10.51 10.91
CA GLN A 71 18.28 10.66 12.24
C GLN A 71 19.69 10.06 12.32
N MET A 72 19.93 8.90 11.70
CA MET A 72 21.27 8.30 11.64
C MET A 72 22.24 9.17 10.84
N GLN A 73 21.81 9.70 9.69
CA GLN A 73 22.63 10.60 8.88
C GLN A 73 22.96 11.90 9.64
N ALA A 74 21.95 12.52 10.28
CA ALA A 74 22.17 13.72 11.10
C ALA A 74 23.12 13.49 12.28
N GLY A 75 23.10 12.29 12.89
CA GLY A 75 24.04 11.90 13.95
C GLY A 75 25.47 11.69 13.46
N MET A 76 25.66 11.20 12.23
CA MET A 76 26.98 11.08 11.59
C MET A 76 27.54 12.43 11.11
N GLU A 77 26.68 13.40 10.83
CA GLU A 77 27.04 14.76 10.43
C GLU A 77 27.11 15.75 11.63
N GLY A 78 26.98 15.24 12.88
CA GLY A 78 27.16 15.98 14.14
C GLY A 78 28.61 16.05 14.64
N PRO A 79 28.95 17.04 15.48
CA PRO A 79 30.15 17.88 15.39
C PRO A 79 31.46 17.16 15.77
N GLY A 80 32.17 16.63 14.79
CA GLY A 80 33.49 16.00 14.96
C GLY A 80 34.59 16.57 14.04
N THR A 81 34.34 17.69 13.35
CA THR A 81 35.33 18.34 12.48
C THR A 81 35.42 19.83 12.78
N ARG A 82 36.00 20.16 13.95
CA ARG A 82 36.81 21.35 14.10
C ARG A 82 37.89 21.14 15.16
#